data_AF-A0A6N7YPB2-F1
#
_entry.id   AF-A0A6N7YPB2-F1
#
_cell.length_a   1.000
_cell.length_b   1.000
_cell.length_c   1.000
_cell.angle_alpha   90.00
_cell.angle_beta   90.00
_cell.angle_gamma   90.00
#
_symmetry.space_group_name_H-M   'P 1'
#
loop_
_entity.id
_entity.type
_entity.pdbx_description
1 polymer ?
#
loop_
_entity_poly.entity_id
_entity_poly.type
_entity_poly.pdbx_seq_one_letter_code
_entity_poly.pdbx_strand_id
1 'polypeptide(L)'
;MVRDVLAAEMPWSPRFELIFDDNAPGAFSRRALCRDWQDDGIRFDQVAVDFAPDSTSEVELGGGYDVPSFEFAARFGLRQLPGTVDLVSLDGRRASATFRADKPWRGHLLFLRRDLVEDFADDRRIMQVAWGERQVATDWNSVPSWMRAAYRSYAHVWRNIRMLGSD
;
A
#
# COMPACT_ATOMS: atom_id res chain seq x y z
N MET A 1 13.66 -19.96 -30.73
CA MET A 1 12.55 -19.18 -31.29
C MET A 1 11.84 -18.55 -30.11
N VAL A 2 12.24 -17.33 -29.77
CA VAL A 2 11.68 -16.57 -28.64
C VAL A 2 10.35 -16.02 -29.12
N ARG A 3 9.25 -16.34 -28.42
CA ARG A 3 7.96 -15.72 -28.67
C ARG A 3 7.97 -14.38 -27.96
N ASP A 4 7.91 -13.31 -28.74
CA ASP A 4 7.70 -11.95 -28.26
C ASP A 4 6.35 -11.89 -27.56
N VAL A 5 6.36 -11.83 -26.22
CA VAL A 5 5.17 -11.56 -25.42
C VAL A 5 5.11 -10.04 -25.24
N LEU A 6 4.13 -9.41 -25.89
CA LEU A 6 3.84 -7.99 -25.75
C LEU A 6 3.57 -7.68 -24.27
N ALA A 7 4.14 -6.58 -23.76
CA ALA A 7 3.98 -6.15 -22.36
C ALA A 7 2.51 -5.89 -21.93
N ALA A 8 1.56 -5.87 -22.87
CA ALA A 8 0.12 -5.81 -22.61
C ALA A 8 -0.52 -7.18 -22.27
N GLU A 9 0.22 -8.28 -22.42
CA GLU A 9 -0.23 -9.65 -22.13
C GLU A 9 0.50 -10.29 -20.95
N MET A 10 1.34 -9.58 -20.20
CA MET A 10 1.99 -10.15 -19.03
C MET A 10 0.96 -10.37 -17.91
N PRO A 11 0.61 -11.62 -17.58
CA PRO A 11 -0.20 -11.89 -16.41
C PRO A 11 0.76 -11.77 -15.23
N TRP A 12 0.73 -10.64 -14.52
CA TRP A 12 1.39 -10.48 -13.23
C TRP A 12 2.92 -10.71 -13.29
N SER A 13 3.71 -9.65 -13.18
CA SER A 13 5.16 -9.76 -13.05
C SER A 13 5.54 -10.89 -12.06
N PRO A 14 6.37 -11.87 -12.46
CA PRO A 14 6.89 -12.91 -11.55
C PRO A 14 7.65 -12.32 -10.36
N ARG A 15 7.96 -11.02 -10.35
CA ARG A 15 8.53 -10.33 -9.18
C ARG A 15 7.52 -10.15 -8.03
N PHE A 16 6.23 -10.39 -8.26
CA PHE A 16 5.23 -10.57 -7.20
C PHE A 16 5.15 -12.01 -6.67
N GLU A 17 5.61 -13.00 -7.45
CA GLU A 17 6.06 -14.25 -6.87
C GLU A 17 7.35 -13.93 -6.10
N LEU A 18 7.20 -13.64 -4.81
CA LEU A 18 8.26 -13.99 -3.89
C LEU A 18 8.56 -15.47 -4.15
N ILE A 19 9.70 -15.76 -4.77
CA ILE A 19 10.24 -17.12 -4.84
C ILE A 19 10.59 -17.47 -3.39
N PHE A 20 9.63 -18.09 -2.72
CA PHE A 20 9.86 -18.72 -1.43
C PHE A 20 10.60 -20.02 -1.72
N ASP A 21 11.88 -20.08 -1.36
CA ASP A 21 12.67 -21.31 -1.43
C ASP A 21 12.02 -22.37 -0.52
N ASP A 22 11.38 -23.35 -1.14
CA ASP A 22 10.65 -24.48 -0.51
C ASP A 22 11.56 -25.39 0.35
N ASN A 23 12.88 -25.13 0.42
CA ASN A 23 13.82 -25.91 1.22
C ASN A 23 14.15 -25.32 2.61
N ALA A 24 13.53 -24.22 3.03
CA ALA A 24 13.65 -23.73 4.40
C ALA A 24 12.54 -24.32 5.29
N PRO A 25 12.87 -25.08 6.36
CA PRO A 25 11.87 -25.69 7.22
C PRO A 25 11.18 -24.62 8.07
N GLY A 26 10.06 -24.12 7.56
CA GLY A 26 9.19 -23.19 8.26
C GLY A 26 8.14 -22.67 7.31
N ALA A 27 6.92 -23.18 7.39
CA ALA A 27 5.77 -22.58 6.73
C ALA A 27 5.68 -21.11 7.18
N PHE A 28 6.09 -20.19 6.31
CA PHE A 28 6.21 -18.78 6.69
C PHE A 28 4.83 -18.19 6.93
N SER A 29 4.67 -17.73 8.16
CA SER A 29 3.39 -17.41 8.80
C SER A 29 2.66 -16.28 8.08
N ARG A 30 1.32 -16.40 8.01
CA ARG A 30 0.40 -15.28 7.73
C ARG A 30 0.89 -14.07 8.50
N ARG A 31 1.05 -12.91 7.85
CA ARG A 31 1.60 -11.72 8.51
C ARG A 31 0.75 -11.40 9.74
N ALA A 32 1.31 -11.67 10.91
CA ALA A 32 0.66 -11.48 12.19
C ALA A 32 1.45 -10.41 12.93
N LEU A 33 0.76 -9.35 13.36
CA LEU A 33 1.32 -8.39 14.28
C LEU A 33 1.30 -9.02 15.68
N CYS A 34 2.44 -9.55 16.10
CA CYS A 34 2.59 -10.14 17.44
C CYS A 34 3.07 -9.07 18.42
N ARG A 35 2.47 -9.03 19.62
CA ARG A 35 2.98 -8.21 20.72
C ARG A 35 4.22 -8.84 21.36
N ASP A 36 4.22 -10.16 21.48
CA ASP A 36 5.31 -11.01 21.96
C ASP A 36 5.41 -12.27 21.09
N TRP A 37 6.60 -12.87 20.98
CA TRP A 37 6.86 -14.04 20.12
C TRP A 37 6.10 -15.33 20.50
N GLN A 38 5.43 -15.34 21.65
CA GLN A 38 4.59 -16.47 22.12
C GLN A 38 3.10 -16.31 21.78
N ASP A 39 2.70 -15.20 21.17
CA ASP A 39 1.32 -14.92 20.78
C ASP A 39 1.08 -15.28 19.31
N ASP A 40 -0.08 -15.86 19.02
CA ASP A 40 -0.57 -16.14 17.66
C ASP A 40 -0.64 -14.86 16.80
N GLY A 41 -0.75 -13.69 17.45
CA GLY A 41 -0.69 -12.37 16.85
C GLY A 41 -1.94 -11.97 16.06
N ILE A 42 -1.99 -10.70 15.64
CA ILE A 42 -3.11 -10.16 14.86
C ILE A 42 -2.82 -10.37 13.38
N ARG A 43 -3.49 -11.32 12.74
CA ARG A 43 -3.41 -11.52 11.29
C ARG A 43 -4.00 -10.33 10.55
N PHE A 44 -3.34 -9.90 9.49
CA PHE A 44 -3.83 -8.87 8.60
C PHE A 44 -3.68 -9.29 7.15
N ASP A 45 -4.64 -8.87 6.33
CA ASP A 45 -4.56 -9.00 4.88
C ASP A 45 -4.08 -7.68 4.29
N GLN A 46 -3.14 -7.74 3.35
CA GLN A 46 -2.59 -6.55 2.73
C GLN A 46 -3.47 -6.13 1.55
N VAL A 47 -3.97 -4.90 1.56
CA VAL A 47 -4.82 -4.37 0.48
C VAL A 47 -3.99 -3.67 -0.61
N ALA A 48 -2.87 -3.06 -0.24
CA ALA A 48 -2.01 -2.30 -1.15
C ALA A 48 -0.53 -2.45 -0.79
N VAL A 49 0.33 -2.30 -1.80
CA VAL A 49 1.79 -2.37 -1.71
C VAL A 49 2.41 -1.19 -2.46
N ASP A 50 3.66 -0.85 -2.13
CA ASP A 50 4.48 0.01 -2.98
C ASP A 50 5.08 -0.82 -4.11
N PHE A 51 4.86 -0.38 -5.35
CA PHE A 51 5.46 -0.96 -6.55
C PHE A 51 6.51 -0.01 -7.09
N ALA A 52 7.77 -0.43 -7.05
CA ALA A 52 8.88 0.24 -7.71
C ALA A 52 9.28 -0.54 -8.97
N PRO A 53 9.16 0.04 -10.18
CA PRO A 53 9.69 -0.59 -11.38
C PRO A 53 11.21 -0.67 -11.29
N ASP A 54 11.78 -1.82 -11.65
CA ASP A 54 13.23 -1.96 -11.77
C ASP A 54 13.74 -0.98 -12.83
N SER A 55 14.93 -0.41 -12.62
CA SER A 55 15.54 0.61 -13.50
C SER A 55 15.76 0.17 -14.95
N THR A 56 15.52 -1.11 -15.26
CA THR A 56 15.62 -1.74 -16.59
C THR A 56 14.27 -2.13 -17.20
N SER A 57 13.13 -1.82 -16.57
CA SER A 57 11.83 -2.09 -17.17
C SER A 57 11.52 -1.10 -18.29
N GLU A 58 11.10 -1.59 -19.45
CA GLU A 58 10.62 -0.79 -20.59
C GLU A 58 9.35 0.02 -20.29
N VAL A 59 8.76 -0.22 -19.12
CA VAL A 59 7.62 0.53 -18.63
C VAL A 59 8.14 1.85 -18.07
N GLU A 60 7.97 2.94 -18.83
CA GLU A 60 8.40 4.33 -18.51
C GLU A 60 7.67 4.96 -17.30
N LEU A 61 7.34 4.16 -16.29
CA LEU A 61 6.75 4.62 -15.05
C LEU A 61 7.87 5.22 -14.20
N GLY A 62 8.06 6.55 -14.28
CA GLY A 62 9.17 7.30 -13.68
C GLY A 62 9.27 7.33 -12.14
N GLY A 63 8.89 6.28 -11.42
CA GLY A 63 9.04 6.14 -9.96
C GLY A 63 8.20 5.00 -9.36
N GLY A 64 8.20 4.92 -8.03
CA GLY A 64 7.33 4.02 -7.26
C GLY A 64 5.86 4.46 -7.29
N TYR A 65 4.95 3.52 -7.03
CA TYR A 65 3.49 3.71 -7.07
C TYR A 65 2.83 2.81 -6.04
N ASP A 66 1.91 3.35 -5.24
CA ASP A 66 1.01 2.52 -4.46
C ASP A 66 0.04 1.79 -5.40
N VAL A 67 0.02 0.45 -5.34
CA VAL A 67 -0.85 -0.40 -6.16
C VAL A 67 -1.60 -1.40 -5.29
N PRO A 68 -2.75 -1.92 -5.75
CA PRO A 68 -3.43 -3.01 -5.04
C PRO A 68 -2.49 -4.22 -4.88
N SER A 69 -2.61 -4.92 -3.75
CA SER A 69 -1.85 -6.17 -3.54
C SER A 69 -2.29 -7.24 -4.53
N PHE A 70 -1.42 -8.22 -4.77
CA PHE A 70 -1.76 -9.39 -5.57
C PHE A 70 -3.00 -10.11 -5.03
N GLU A 71 -3.06 -10.39 -3.73
CA GLU A 71 -4.17 -11.08 -3.09
C GLU A 71 -5.51 -10.36 -3.30
N PHE A 72 -5.50 -9.03 -3.12
CA PHE A 72 -6.68 -8.20 -3.36
C PHE A 72 -7.13 -8.28 -4.82
N ALA A 73 -6.20 -8.10 -5.75
CA ALA A 73 -6.54 -8.02 -7.15
C ALA A 73 -6.90 -9.39 -7.76
N ALA A 74 -6.27 -10.47 -7.30
CA ALA A 74 -6.59 -11.84 -7.67
C ALA A 74 -8.00 -12.24 -7.19
N ARG A 75 -8.38 -11.88 -5.95
CA ARG A 75 -9.73 -12.17 -5.41
C ARG A 75 -10.85 -11.62 -6.30
N PHE A 76 -10.66 -10.43 -6.87
CA PHE A 76 -11.66 -9.77 -7.71
C PHE A 76 -11.42 -9.93 -9.22
N GLY A 77 -10.44 -10.74 -9.62
CA GLY A 77 -10.11 -10.97 -11.04
C GLY A 77 -9.75 -9.69 -11.80
N LEU A 78 -9.10 -8.74 -11.12
CA LEU A 78 -8.77 -7.44 -11.70
C LEU A 78 -7.68 -7.56 -12.76
N ARG A 79 -7.74 -6.69 -13.77
CA ARG A 79 -6.79 -6.63 -14.89
C ARG A 79 -6.18 -5.24 -14.97
N GLN A 80 -4.90 -5.19 -15.28
CA GLN A 80 -4.18 -3.94 -15.48
C GLN A 80 -4.55 -3.30 -16.82
N LEU A 81 -4.77 -1.98 -16.81
CA LEU A 81 -4.93 -1.22 -18.05
C LEU A 81 -3.57 -1.05 -18.74
N PRO A 82 -3.47 -1.28 -20.07
CA PRO A 82 -2.21 -1.16 -20.80
C PRO A 82 -1.53 0.20 -20.58
N GLY A 83 -0.22 0.18 -20.30
CA GLY A 83 0.58 1.39 -20.11
C GLY A 83 0.36 2.14 -18.79
N THR A 84 -0.40 1.57 -17.85
CA THR A 84 -0.70 2.17 -16.53
C THR A 84 -0.56 1.13 -15.43
N VAL A 85 -0.63 1.53 -14.16
CA VAL A 85 -0.77 0.61 -13.02
C VAL A 85 -2.22 0.54 -12.50
N ASP A 86 -3.16 1.14 -13.22
CA ASP A 86 -4.57 1.15 -12.87
C ASP A 86 -5.17 -0.24 -13.11
N LEU A 87 -6.02 -0.70 -12.19
CA LEU A 87 -6.72 -1.96 -12.31
C LEU A 87 -8.21 -1.75 -12.61
N VAL A 88 -8.75 -2.60 -13.48
CA VAL A 88 -10.17 -2.66 -13.85
C VAL A 88 -10.74 -4.05 -13.59
N SER A 89 -12.03 -4.15 -13.30
CA SER A 89 -12.75 -5.42 -13.29
C SER A 89 -13.03 -5.92 -14.71
N LEU A 90 -13.44 -7.18 -14.86
CA LEU A 90 -13.73 -7.80 -16.16
C LEU A 90 -14.86 -7.11 -16.95
N ASP A 91 -15.75 -6.40 -16.25
CA ASP A 91 -16.79 -5.55 -16.84
C ASP A 91 -16.27 -4.17 -17.28
N GLY A 92 -14.96 -3.92 -17.17
CA GLY A 92 -14.30 -2.67 -17.54
C GLY A 92 -14.44 -1.55 -16.51
N ARG A 93 -15.11 -1.77 -15.37
CA ARG A 93 -15.23 -0.74 -14.34
C ARG A 93 -13.89 -0.57 -13.62
N ARG A 94 -13.49 0.69 -13.41
CA ARG A 94 -12.27 1.00 -12.68
C ARG A 94 -12.36 0.47 -11.24
N ALA A 95 -11.33 -0.27 -10.82
CA ALA A 95 -11.20 -0.85 -9.50
C ALA A 95 -10.14 -0.12 -8.67
N SER A 96 -9.06 0.31 -9.31
CA SER A 96 -8.05 1.19 -8.72
C SER A 96 -7.59 2.27 -9.68
N ALA A 97 -7.01 3.33 -9.12
CA ALA A 97 -6.27 4.34 -9.88
C ALA A 97 -5.11 4.84 -9.05
N THR A 98 -3.92 4.93 -9.62
CA THR A 98 -2.76 5.46 -8.90
C THR A 98 -2.35 6.82 -9.46
N PHE A 99 -2.17 7.77 -8.55
CA PHE A 99 -1.71 9.11 -8.85
C PHE A 99 -0.41 9.39 -8.11
N ARG A 100 0.44 10.19 -8.73
CA ARG A 100 1.61 10.77 -8.08
C ARG A 100 1.37 12.25 -7.88
N ALA A 101 1.72 12.75 -6.70
CA ALA A 101 1.66 14.17 -6.46
C ALA A 101 2.79 14.90 -7.21
N ASP A 102 2.43 15.92 -7.99
CA ASP A 102 3.38 16.82 -8.61
C ASP A 102 3.93 17.83 -7.60
N LYS A 103 5.10 18.42 -7.91
CA LYS A 103 5.70 19.48 -7.11
C LYS A 103 4.68 20.63 -6.89
N PRO A 104 4.64 21.23 -5.68
CA PRO A 104 5.56 21.06 -4.55
C PRO A 104 5.22 19.87 -3.64
N TRP A 105 4.12 19.17 -3.90
CA TRP A 105 3.67 18.04 -3.09
C TRP A 105 4.49 16.79 -3.41
N ARG A 106 4.55 15.86 -2.46
CA ARG A 106 5.23 14.57 -2.60
C ARG A 106 4.32 13.48 -2.08
N GLY A 107 4.42 12.31 -2.68
CA GLY A 107 3.69 11.12 -2.26
C GLY A 107 2.89 10.48 -3.39
N HIS A 108 2.25 9.38 -3.02
CA HIS A 108 1.46 8.54 -3.89
C HIS A 108 0.03 8.54 -3.35
N LEU A 109 -0.94 8.51 -4.26
CA LEU A 109 -2.35 8.40 -3.93
C LEU A 109 -2.90 7.20 -4.69
N LEU A 110 -3.33 6.20 -3.94
CA LEU A 110 -4.06 5.06 -4.46
C LEU A 110 -5.56 5.23 -4.18
N PHE A 111 -6.33 5.31 -5.26
CA PHE A 111 -7.78 5.13 -5.22
C PHE A 111 -8.10 3.63 -5.28
N LEU A 112 -8.99 3.18 -4.39
CA LEU A 112 -9.60 1.86 -4.42
C LEU A 112 -11.11 1.98 -4.40
N ARG A 113 -11.79 1.16 -5.20
CA ARG A 113 -13.25 1.12 -5.22
C ARG A 113 -13.78 0.56 -3.90
N ARG A 114 -14.74 1.28 -3.31
CA ARG A 114 -15.23 1.03 -1.95
C ARG A 114 -15.87 -0.36 -1.77
N ASP A 115 -16.71 -0.78 -2.71
CA ASP A 115 -17.37 -2.10 -2.71
C ASP A 115 -16.36 -3.24 -2.62
N LEU A 116 -15.24 -3.14 -3.34
CA LEU A 116 -14.18 -4.16 -3.31
C LEU A 116 -13.45 -4.18 -1.97
N VAL A 117 -13.21 -3.02 -1.36
CA VAL A 117 -12.59 -2.92 -0.03
C VAL A 117 -13.52 -3.49 1.04
N GLU A 118 -14.81 -3.21 0.96
CA GLU A 118 -15.83 -3.74 1.88
C GLU A 118 -15.97 -5.27 1.74
N ASP A 119 -16.05 -5.80 0.52
CA ASP A 119 -16.06 -7.24 0.27
C ASP A 119 -14.77 -7.91 0.75
N PHE A 120 -13.60 -7.30 0.49
CA PHE A 120 -12.31 -7.83 0.95
C PHE A 120 -12.22 -7.87 2.49
N ALA A 121 -12.81 -6.88 3.17
CA ALA A 121 -12.90 -6.87 4.63
C ALA A 121 -13.80 -8.00 5.16
N ASP A 122 -14.76 -8.48 4.37
CA ASP A 122 -15.70 -9.55 4.72
C ASP A 122 -16.49 -9.22 6.00
N ASP A 123 -16.39 -10.04 7.06
CA ASP A 123 -17.05 -9.81 8.35
C ASP A 123 -16.31 -8.79 9.25
N ARG A 124 -15.18 -8.25 8.78
CA ARG A 124 -14.31 -7.38 9.57
C ARG A 124 -14.73 -5.93 9.49
N ARG A 125 -14.58 -5.23 10.61
CA ARG A 125 -14.77 -3.77 10.68
C ARG A 125 -13.59 -3.05 10.04
N ILE A 126 -13.88 -2.06 9.20
CA ILE A 126 -12.85 -1.20 8.61
C ILE A 126 -12.59 -0.02 9.54
N MET A 127 -11.36 0.11 10.00
CA MET A 127 -10.88 1.25 10.78
C MET A 127 -9.87 2.04 9.95
N GLN A 128 -10.07 3.34 9.84
CA GLN A 128 -9.08 4.25 9.28
C GLN A 128 -8.32 4.94 10.40
N VAL A 129 -7.00 4.82 10.36
CA VAL A 129 -6.07 5.53 11.25
C VAL A 129 -5.22 6.45 10.40
N ALA A 130 -5.34 7.76 10.63
CA ALA A 130 -4.46 8.77 10.07
C ALA A 130 -3.67 9.41 11.20
N TRP A 131 -2.37 9.58 11.04
CA TRP A 131 -1.53 10.25 12.02
C TRP A 131 -0.38 10.95 11.32
N GLY A 132 0.24 11.88 12.04
CA GLY A 132 1.44 12.53 11.57
C GLY A 132 2.00 13.48 12.61
N GLU A 133 3.12 14.09 12.25
CA GLU A 133 3.80 15.06 13.10
C GLU A 133 3.65 16.45 12.48
N ARG A 134 3.31 17.43 13.31
CA ARG A 134 3.40 18.83 12.93
C ARG A 134 4.85 19.25 13.04
N GLN A 135 5.52 19.36 11.89
CA GLN A 135 6.87 19.89 11.83
C GLN A 135 6.81 21.42 11.74
N VAL A 136 7.44 22.10 12.70
CA VAL A 136 7.60 23.54 12.68
C VAL A 136 9.02 23.84 12.20
N ALA A 137 9.15 24.63 11.12
CA ALA A 137 10.46 25.08 10.67
C ALA A 137 11.08 25.96 11.76
N THR A 138 12.19 25.51 12.34
CA THR A 138 12.94 26.25 13.37
C THR A 138 14.44 26.05 13.16
N ASP A 139 15.24 26.99 13.64
CA ASP A 139 16.67 26.78 13.77
C ASP A 139 16.93 25.83 14.95
N TRP A 140 17.50 24.66 14.65
CA TRP A 140 17.83 23.64 15.63
C TRP A 140 18.86 24.11 16.67
N ASN A 141 19.64 25.16 16.38
CA ASN A 141 20.58 25.74 17.33
C ASN A 141 19.91 26.66 18.36
N SER A 142 18.65 27.05 18.13
CA SER A 142 17.93 28.02 18.96
C SER A 142 16.46 27.63 19.19
N VAL A 143 16.20 26.33 19.37
CA VAL A 143 14.85 25.78 19.57
C VAL A 143 14.16 26.42 20.78
N PRO A 144 12.99 27.07 20.61
CA PRO A 144 12.22 27.66 21.70
C PRO A 144 11.83 26.65 22.79
N SER A 145 11.75 27.10 24.04
CA SER A 145 11.39 26.24 25.19
C SER A 145 10.01 25.60 25.05
N TRP A 146 9.02 26.33 24.53
CA TRP A 146 7.67 25.81 24.27
C TRP A 146 7.68 24.65 23.26
N MET A 147 8.56 24.70 22.26
CA MET A 147 8.66 23.67 21.25
C MET A 147 9.23 22.39 21.85
N ARG A 148 10.29 22.50 22.67
CA ARG A 148 10.82 21.35 23.42
C ARG A 148 9.76 20.72 24.33
N ALA A 149 8.95 21.54 24.99
CA ALA A 149 7.84 21.05 25.80
C ALA A 149 6.81 20.28 24.96
N ALA A 150 6.43 20.80 23.78
CA ALA A 150 5.51 20.15 22.86
C ALA A 150 6.05 18.83 22.27
N TYR A 151 7.37 18.72 22.05
CA TYR A 151 8.00 17.46 21.65
C TYR A 151 8.00 16.44 22.79
N ARG A 152 8.37 16.85 24.00
CA ARG A 152 8.38 15.98 25.20
C ARG A 152 7.00 15.47 25.58
N SER A 153 5.96 16.27 25.36
CA SER A 153 4.57 15.89 25.65
C SER A 153 3.85 15.26 24.46
N TYR A 154 4.54 15.01 23.33
CA TYR A 154 3.95 14.51 22.08
C TYR A 154 2.80 15.38 21.50
N ALA A 155 2.70 16.65 21.88
CA ALA A 155 1.64 17.55 21.40
C ALA A 155 1.78 17.93 19.91
N HIS A 156 2.97 17.69 19.33
CA HIS A 156 3.24 17.82 17.89
C HIS A 156 2.62 16.68 17.08
N VAL A 157 2.32 15.53 17.70
CA VAL A 157 1.69 14.39 17.04
C VAL A 157 0.19 14.64 16.95
N TRP A 158 -0.38 14.49 15.76
CA TRP A 158 -1.81 14.44 15.57
C TRP A 158 -2.21 13.04 15.13
N ARG A 159 -3.41 12.62 15.53
CA ARG A 159 -4.01 11.35 15.14
C ARG A 159 -5.51 11.54 14.95
N ASN A 160 -6.06 10.88 13.95
CA ASN A 160 -7.47 10.77 13.66
C ASN A 160 -7.77 9.28 13.45
N ILE A 161 -8.65 8.74 14.28
CA ILE A 161 -9.08 7.34 14.21
C ILE A 161 -10.58 7.37 13.99
N ARG A 162 -11.05 6.70 12.94
CA ARG A 162 -12.47 6.56 12.66
C ARG A 162 -12.81 5.16 12.20
N MET A 163 -13.97 4.68 12.63
CA MET A 163 -14.60 3.49 12.08
C MET A 163 -15.35 3.88 10.81
N LEU A 164 -15.23 3.08 9.74
CA LEU A 164 -16.03 3.28 8.53
C LEU A 164 -17.30 2.40 8.62
N GLY A 165 -18.44 2.94 8.16
CA GLY A 165 -19.73 2.22 8.17
C GLY A 165 -20.42 2.12 9.53
N SER A 166 -20.05 3.00 10.47
CA SER A 166 -20.78 3.21 11.73
C SER A 166 -21.39 4.61 11.67
N ASP A 167 -22.60 4.71 11.11
CA ASP A 167 -23.45 5.90 11.30
C ASP A 167 -24.24 5.74 12.61
#